data_AF-C3KQW3-F1
#
_entry.id   AF-C3KQW3-F1
#
_cell.length_a   1.000
_cell.length_b   1.000
_cell.length_c   1.000
_cell.angle_alpha   90.00
_cell.angle_beta   90.00
_cell.angle_gamma   90.00
#
_symmetry.space_group_name_H-M   'P 1'
#
loop_
_entity.id
_entity.type
_entity.pdbx_description
1 polymer ?
#
loop_
_entity_poly.entity_id
_entity_poly.type
_entity_poly.pdbx_seq_one_letter_code
_entity_poly.pdbx_strand_id
1 'polypeptide(L)' 'MQDAKNQFSKVVQKARFEGPQVVTVRGGRTAIALSAHDYDALRAGRPGR' A
#
# COMPACT_ATOMS: atom_id res chain seq x y z
N MET A 1 19.75 10.08 3.01
CA MET A 1 19.34 8.85 2.27
C MET A 1 18.66 7.81 3.16
N GLN A 2 18.91 7.77 4.48
CA GLN A 2 18.20 6.85 5.39
C GLN A 2 16.75 7.27 5.69
N ASP A 3 16.43 8.57 5.64
CA ASP A 3 15.11 9.07 6.04
C ASP A 3 13.99 8.62 5.10
N ALA A 4 14.22 8.62 3.78
CA ALA A 4 13.24 8.15 2.80
C ALA A 4 12.91 6.65 2.95
N LYS A 5 13.92 5.83 3.27
CA LYS A 5 13.73 4.40 3.59
C LYS A 5 12.94 4.22 4.88
N ASN A 6 13.20 5.03 5.90
CA ASN A 6 12.49 4.96 7.17
C ASN A 6 11.00 5.32 7.02
N GLN A 7 10.66 6.29 6.15
CA GLN A 7 9.26 6.63 5.89
C GLN A 7 8.54 5.55 5.08
N PHE A 8 9.24 4.90 4.14
CA PHE A 8 8.65 3.79 3.37
C PHE A 8 8.31 2.60 4.26
N SER A 9 9.22 2.20 5.15
CA SER A 9 8.98 1.09 6.10
C SER A 9 7.75 1.34 7.00
N LYS A 10 7.52 2.59 7.42
CA LYS A 10 6.34 2.96 8.21
C LYS A 10 5.05 2.79 7.41
N VAL A 11 5.03 3.22 6.14
CA VAL A 11 3.85 3.04 5.27
C VAL A 11 3.56 1.54 5.05
N VAL A 12 4.59 0.72 4.87
CA VAL A 12 4.43 -0.74 4.74
C VAL A 12 3.87 -1.36 6.02
N GLN A 13 4.35 -0.96 7.20
CA GLN A 13 3.80 -1.44 8.47
C GLN A 13 2.33 -1.06 8.64
N LYS A 14 1.98 0.19 8.35
CA LYS A 14 0.58 0.64 8.38
C LYS A 14 -0.29 -0.13 7.39
N ALA A 15 0.17 -0.33 6.16
CA ALA A 15 -0.53 -1.13 5.16
C ALA A 15 -0.81 -2.56 5.63
N ARG A 16 0.10 -3.13 6.42
CA ARG A 16 -0.01 -4.49 6.97
C ARG A 16 -0.93 -4.61 8.18
N PHE A 17 -0.93 -3.63 9.07
CA PHE A 17 -1.62 -3.74 10.37
C PHE A 17 -2.84 -2.84 10.52
N GLU A 18 -2.88 -1.71 9.82
CA GLU A 18 -3.95 -0.72 9.88
C GLU A 18 -4.80 -0.70 8.59
N GLY A 19 -4.37 -1.41 7.55
CA GLY A 19 -5.06 -1.52 6.27
C GLY A 19 -4.53 -0.55 5.19
N PRO A 20 -5.18 -0.50 4.01
CA PRO A 20 -4.66 0.15 2.81
C PRO A 20 -4.24 1.61 3.02
N GLN A 21 -3.02 1.97 2.60
CA GLN A 21 -2.51 3.34 2.73
C GLN A 21 -2.53 4.08 1.41
N VAL A 22 -2.99 5.33 1.42
CA VAL A 22 -3.01 6.18 0.22
C VAL A 22 -1.69 6.94 0.11
N VAL A 23 -0.98 6.77 -1.01
CA VAL A 23 0.26 7.48 -1.31
C VAL A 23 -0.05 8.61 -2.29
N THR A 24 0.33 9.83 -1.94
CA THR A 24 0.18 11.03 -2.76
C THR A 24 1.53 11.53 -3.26
N VAL A 25 1.57 12.01 -4.50
CA VAL A 25 2.74 12.70 -5.08
C VAL A 25 2.25 14.04 -5.59
N ARG A 26 2.90 15.14 -5.15
CA ARG A 26 2.51 16.52 -5.50
C ARG A 26 1.02 16.82 -5.24
N GLY A 27 0.47 16.26 -4.16
CA GLY A 27 -0.93 16.46 -3.76
C GLY A 27 -1.95 15.57 -4.49
N GLY A 28 -1.55 14.81 -5.53
CA GLY A 28 -2.44 13.89 -6.24
C GLY A 28 -2.40 12.47 -5.65
N ARG A 29 -3.57 11.83 -5.50
CA ARG A 29 -3.68 10.41 -5.13
C ARG A 29 -3.06 9.55 -6.22
N THR A 30 -1.90 8.97 -5.94
CA THR A 30 -1.05 8.34 -6.97
C THR A 30 -1.02 6.82 -6.85
N ALA A 31 -1.01 6.28 -5.64
CA ALA A 31 -1.00 4.84 -5.41
C ALA A 31 -1.72 4.46 -4.11
N ILE A 32 -2.08 3.17 -4.01
CA ILE A 32 -2.54 2.55 -2.76
C ILE A 32 -1.53 1.45 -2.41
N ALA A 33 -0.98 1.52 -1.21
CA ALA A 33 -0.16 0.45 -0.66
C ALA A 33 -1.07 -0.55 0.07
N LEU A 34 -1.10 -1.78 -0.44
CA LEU A 34 -1.78 -2.92 0.17
C LEU A 34 -0.75 -3.85 0.80
N SER A 35 -1.17 -4.61 1.82
CA SER A 35 -0.40 -5.77 2.23
C SER A 35 -0.36 -6.80 1.09
N ALA A 36 0.70 -7.61 1.02
CA ALA A 36 0.81 -8.65 0.00
C ALA A 36 -0.38 -9.63 0.09
N HIS A 37 -0.77 -10.00 1.32
CA HIS A 37 -1.92 -10.86 1.59
C HIS A 37 -3.22 -10.28 1.02
N ASP A 38 -3.50 -8.99 1.25
CA ASP A 38 -4.73 -8.37 0.77
C ASP A 38 -4.72 -8.22 -0.76
N TYR A 39 -3.55 -7.96 -1.35
CA TYR A 39 -3.39 -7.95 -2.80
C TYR A 39 -3.62 -9.33 -3.41
N ASP A 40 -3.10 -10.39 -2.79
CA ASP A 40 -3.28 -11.77 -3.24
C ASP A 40 -4.76 -12.19 -3.11
N ALA A 41 -5.43 -11.83 -2.01
CA ALA A 41 -6.86 -12.06 -1.83
C ALA A 41 -7.70 -11.31 -2.89
N LEU A 42 -7.37 -10.04 -3.18
CA LEU A 42 -8.00 -9.25 -4.24
C LEU A 42 -7.82 -9.91 -5.62
N ARG A 43 -6.63 -10.43 -5.90
CA ARG A 43 -6.35 -11.13 -7.17
C ARG A 43 -7.04 -12.49 -7.26
N ALA A 44 -7.12 -13.21 -6.15
CA ALA A 44 -7.81 -14.49 -6.07
C ALA A 44 -9.33 -14.35 -6.20
N GLY A 45 -9.89 -13.25 -5.68
CA GLY A 45 -11.32 -12.93 -5.72
C GLY A 45 -11.76 -12.10 -6.92
N ARG A 46 -10.99 -12.02 -8.01
CA ARG A 46 -11.39 -11.20 -9.16
C ARG A 46 -12.80 -11.63 -9.62
N PRO A 47 -13.79 -10.72 -9.67
CA PRO A 47 -14.96 -10.93 -10.49
C PRO A 47 -14.43 -11.17 -11.90
N GLY A 48 -14.67 -12.36 -12.44
CA GLY A 48 -14.43 -12.62 -13.84
C GLY A 48 -15.14 -11.54 -14.66
N ARG A 49 -14.37 -10.88 -15.52
CA ARG A 49 -14.75 -10.11 -16.70
C ARG A 49 -16.16 -9.51 -16.75
#